data_AF-A0A1G6LUQ4-F1
#
_entry.id   AF-A0A1G6LUQ4-F1
#
_cell.length_a   1.000
_cell.length_b   1.000
_cell.length_c   1.000
_cell.angle_alpha   90.00
_cell.angle_beta   90.00
_cell.angle_gamma   90.00
#
_symmetry.space_group_name_H-M   'P 1'
#
loop_
_entity.id
_entity.type
_entity.pdbx_description
1 polymer ?
#
loop_
_entity_poly.entity_id
_entity_poly.type
_entity_poly.pdbx_seq_one_letter_code
_entity_poly.pdbx_strand_id
1 'polypeptide(L)'
;MTLRYLEFDYSEDDEGTGTWDAMASVTEPHLPALHAEIAEVLGWAHTAFKDQHGPIEDGAAWDYDLQAVREVSSVQTLAFDETTQRLVASAGTPALPRHTVTLSISGSPAFCEEFRPRFGGE
;
A
#
# COMPACT_ATOMS: atom_id res chain seq x y z
N MET A 1 17.34 5.86 2.51
CA MET A 1 17.23 4.80 3.54
C MET A 1 16.61 3.59 2.89
N THR A 2 16.84 2.38 3.38
CA THR A 2 16.25 1.18 2.78
C THR A 2 14.92 0.90 3.46
N LEU A 3 13.82 1.04 2.71
CA LEU A 3 12.48 0.63 3.14
C LEU A 3 12.46 -0.90 3.27
N ARG A 4 11.83 -1.42 4.33
CA ARG A 4 11.77 -2.86 4.60
C ARG A 4 10.41 -3.46 4.27
N TYR A 5 9.35 -2.66 4.29
CA TYR A 5 7.98 -3.11 4.04
C TYR A 5 7.39 -2.49 2.78
N LEU A 6 7.70 -1.21 2.51
CA LEU A 6 7.25 -0.54 1.29
C LEU A 6 8.18 -0.88 0.12
N GLU A 7 7.63 -1.56 -0.87
CA GLU A 7 8.26 -1.80 -2.17
C GLU A 7 7.34 -1.16 -3.22
N PHE A 8 7.89 -0.22 -4.00
CA PHE A 8 7.11 0.57 -4.94
C PHE A 8 7.23 0.01 -6.36
N ASP A 9 6.09 -0.23 -6.99
CA ASP A 9 5.97 -0.41 -8.44
C ASP A 9 5.76 0.95 -9.11
N TYR A 10 6.50 1.23 -10.19
CA TYR A 10 6.39 2.47 -10.95
C TYR A 10 5.60 2.27 -12.24
N SER A 11 4.60 3.12 -12.43
CA SER A 11 3.88 3.27 -13.69
C SER A 11 3.85 4.74 -14.11
N GLU A 12 3.69 4.99 -15.41
CA GLU A 12 3.61 6.34 -15.97
C GLU A 12 2.45 6.39 -16.97
N ASP A 13 1.64 7.44 -16.89
CA ASP A 13 0.56 7.72 -17.83
C ASP A 13 1.05 8.47 -19.09
N ASP A 14 0.24 8.50 -20.15
CA ASP A 14 0.52 9.21 -21.41
C ASP A 14 0.81 10.72 -21.23
N GLU A 15 0.36 11.34 -20.13
CA GLU A 15 0.64 12.75 -19.79
C GLU A 15 1.97 12.94 -19.03
N GLY A 16 2.71 11.86 -18.77
CA GLY A 16 4.00 11.87 -18.06
C GLY A 16 3.87 11.98 -16.53
N THR A 17 2.66 11.80 -15.99
CA THR A 17 2.45 11.67 -14.54
C THR A 17 2.86 10.27 -14.11
N GLY A 18 3.84 10.18 -13.23
CA GLY A 18 4.28 8.91 -12.65
C GLY A 18 3.49 8.58 -11.40
N THR A 19 3.18 7.29 -11.22
CA THR A 19 2.53 6.75 -10.03
C THR A 19 3.39 5.64 -9.43
N TRP A 20 3.63 5.75 -8.13
CA TRP A 20 4.37 4.80 -7.32
C TRP A 20 3.38 4.09 -6.39
N ASP A 21 3.17 2.80 -6.59
CA ASP A 21 2.25 2.00 -5.78
C ASP A 21 3.01 1.03 -4.88
N ALA A 22 2.73 1.04 -3.58
CA ALA A 22 3.27 0.07 -2.64
C ALA A 22 2.15 -0.56 -1.82
N MET A 23 2.20 -1.89 -1.70
CA MET A 23 1.30 -2.65 -0.83
C MET A 23 2.10 -3.50 0.16
N ALA A 24 1.83 -3.32 1.45
CA ALA A 24 2.46 -4.09 2.52
C ALA A 24 1.41 -4.76 3.41
N SER A 25 1.54 -6.06 3.65
CA SER A 25 0.68 -6.81 4.57
C SER A 25 1.47 -7.36 5.75
N VAL A 26 1.22 -6.82 6.94
CA VAL A 26 1.99 -7.10 8.17
C VAL A 26 1.10 -7.58 9.31
N THR A 27 1.72 -8.21 10.31
CA THR A 27 1.06 -8.50 11.59
C THR A 27 1.20 -7.32 12.55
N GLU A 28 0.37 -7.28 13.59
CA GLU A 28 0.31 -6.19 14.57
C GLU A 28 1.68 -5.75 15.15
N PRO A 29 2.65 -6.65 15.44
CA PRO A 29 3.97 -6.25 15.94
C PRO A 29 4.82 -5.43 14.95
N HIS A 30 4.58 -5.59 13.64
CA HIS A 30 5.36 -4.94 12.58
C HIS A 30 4.68 -3.65 12.08
N LEU A 31 3.40 -3.45 12.42
CA LEU A 31 2.62 -2.29 12.00
C LEU A 31 3.26 -0.94 12.35
N PRO A 32 3.84 -0.73 13.55
CA PRO A 32 4.49 0.54 13.86
C PRO A 32 5.70 0.84 12.96
N ALA A 33 6.43 -0.19 12.51
CA ALA A 33 7.57 -0.02 11.63
C ALA A 33 7.12 0.31 10.20
N LEU A 34 6.05 -0.32 9.71
CA LEU A 34 5.41 0.04 8.44
C LEU A 34 4.91 1.50 8.45
N HIS A 35 4.24 1.92 9.53
CA HIS A 35 3.80 3.31 9.67
C HIS A 35 4.96 4.32 9.69
N ALA A 36 6.10 3.96 10.28
CA ALA A 36 7.28 4.82 10.27
C ALA A 36 7.84 5.01 8.85
N GLU A 37 7.84 3.95 8.03
CA GLU A 37 8.25 4.04 6.62
C GLU A 37 7.30 4.93 5.80
N ILE A 38 5.99 4.76 5.96
CA ILE A 38 4.98 5.61 5.32
C ILE A 38 5.16 7.08 5.73
N ALA A 39 5.35 7.34 7.03
CA ALA A 39 5.56 8.67 7.54
C ALA A 39 6.87 9.31 7.03
N GLU A 40 7.93 8.52 6.82
CA GLU A 40 9.17 8.98 6.23
C GLU A 40 8.96 9.43 4.78
N VAL A 41 8.28 8.60 3.97
CA VAL A 41 8.00 8.89 2.55
C VAL A 41 7.13 10.14 2.42
N LEU A 42 5.98 10.18 3.11
CA LEU A 42 5.05 11.31 3.05
C LEU A 42 5.66 12.58 3.67
N GLY A 43 6.41 12.44 4.76
CA GLY A 43 7.11 13.55 5.41
C GLY A 43 8.17 14.18 4.49
N TRP A 44 8.90 13.36 3.74
CA TRP A 44 9.82 13.84 2.71
C TRP A 44 9.07 14.58 1.61
N ALA A 45 7.99 14.01 1.07
CA ALA A 45 7.22 14.62 -0.03
C ALA A 45 6.66 15.99 0.36
N HIS A 46 6.06 16.10 1.56
CA HIS A 46 5.60 17.38 2.10
C HIS A 46 6.71 18.40 2.35
N THR A 47 7.94 17.95 2.63
CA THR A 47 9.08 18.86 2.86
C THR A 47 9.71 19.32 1.55
N ALA A 48 9.92 18.40 0.60
CA ALA A 48 10.57 18.68 -0.68
C ALA A 48 9.64 19.43 -1.65
N PHE A 49 8.35 19.12 -1.64
CA PHE A 49 7.32 19.71 -2.49
C PHE A 49 6.27 20.45 -1.66
N LYS A 50 6.76 21.29 -0.75
CA LYS A 50 5.94 22.10 0.15
C LYS A 50 4.93 22.94 -0.64
N ASP A 51 3.69 22.97 -0.16
CA ASP A 51 2.58 23.74 -0.75
C ASP A 51 2.23 23.33 -2.21
N GLN A 52 2.73 22.17 -2.67
CA GLN A 52 2.46 21.62 -4.01
C GLN A 52 1.69 20.29 -3.95
N HIS A 53 1.11 19.98 -2.80
CA HIS A 53 0.26 18.81 -2.58
C HIS A 53 -1.19 19.12 -2.94
N GLY A 54 -1.83 18.25 -3.71
CA GLY A 54 -3.24 18.35 -4.08
C GLY A 54 -3.55 17.51 -5.31
N PRO A 55 -4.78 17.60 -5.85
CA PRO A 55 -5.15 16.86 -7.05
C PRO A 55 -4.24 17.22 -8.22
N ILE A 56 -3.65 16.22 -8.87
CA ILE A 56 -2.80 16.44 -10.06
C ILE A 56 -3.60 17.13 -11.18
N GLU A 57 -4.88 16.79 -11.30
CA GLU A 57 -5.82 17.41 -12.25
C GLU A 57 -5.99 18.93 -12.03
N ASP A 58 -5.79 19.40 -10.78
CA ASP A 58 -5.83 20.82 -10.42
C ASP A 58 -4.46 21.52 -10.55
N GLY A 59 -3.45 20.82 -11.07
CA GLY A 59 -2.10 21.35 -11.31
C GLY A 59 -1.15 21.26 -10.11
N ALA A 60 -1.46 20.43 -9.11
CA ALA A 60 -0.53 20.11 -8.03
C ALA A 60 0.66 19.29 -8.54
N ALA A 61 1.80 19.36 -7.84
CA ALA A 61 3.00 18.63 -8.27
C ALA A 61 2.98 17.16 -7.85
N TRP A 62 2.23 16.82 -6.81
CA TRP A 62 2.10 15.48 -6.28
C TRP A 62 0.82 15.31 -5.45
N ASP A 63 0.33 14.07 -5.37
CA ASP A 63 -0.80 13.64 -4.54
C ASP A 63 -0.53 12.24 -4.00
N TYR A 64 -1.28 11.81 -2.99
CA TYR A 64 -1.24 10.43 -2.53
C TYR A 64 -2.61 9.91 -2.08
N ASP A 65 -2.81 8.61 -2.27
CA ASP A 65 -3.88 7.84 -1.64
C ASP A 65 -3.29 6.85 -0.64
N LEU A 66 -3.89 6.78 0.55
CA LEU A 66 -3.45 5.89 1.61
C LEU A 66 -4.65 5.10 2.14
N GLN A 67 -4.60 3.79 1.92
CA GLN A 67 -5.68 2.88 2.31
C GLN A 67 -5.14 1.83 3.27
N ALA A 68 -5.94 1.49 4.28
CA ALA A 68 -5.59 0.45 5.24
C ALA A 68 -6.79 -0.47 5.47
N VAL A 69 -6.53 -1.78 5.40
CA VAL A 69 -7.49 -2.83 5.67
C VAL A 69 -6.97 -3.70 6.82
N ARG A 70 -7.85 -4.00 7.78
CA ARG A 70 -7.56 -4.95 8.85
C ARG A 70 -8.44 -6.17 8.67
N GLU A 71 -7.81 -7.33 8.52
CA GLU A 71 -8.47 -8.59 8.22
C GLU A 71 -8.13 -9.65 9.26
N VAL A 72 -9.12 -10.46 9.61
CA VAL A 72 -8.94 -11.63 10.47
C VAL A 72 -9.41 -12.84 9.68
N SER A 73 -8.49 -13.77 9.40
CA SER A 73 -8.79 -14.96 8.62
C SER A 73 -8.94 -16.18 9.53
N SER A 74 -9.86 -17.07 9.20
CA SER A 74 -9.99 -18.39 9.85
C SER A 74 -9.87 -19.47 8.78
N VAL A 75 -9.07 -20.50 9.03
CA VAL A 75 -9.01 -21.67 8.14
C VAL A 75 -10.38 -22.33 8.11
N GLN A 76 -10.90 -22.62 6.92
CA GLN A 76 -12.15 -23.36 6.76
C GLN A 76 -11.85 -24.75 6.20
N THR A 77 -12.48 -25.76 6.77
CA THR A 77 -12.52 -27.10 6.19
C THR A 77 -13.85 -27.27 5.47
N LEU A 78 -13.77 -27.62 4.19
CA LEU A 78 -14.94 -27.88 3.36
C LEU A 78 -15.04 -29.39 3.15
N ALA A 79 -16.22 -29.95 3.44
CA ALA A 79 -16.54 -31.35 3.19
C ALA A 79 -17.79 -31.43 2.33
N PHE A 80 -17.78 -32.29 1.31
CA PHE A 80 -18.98 -32.57 0.53
C PHE A 80 -19.75 -33.70 1.20
N ASP A 81 -20.96 -33.43 1.63
CA ASP A 81 -21.87 -34.44 2.15
C ASP A 81 -22.61 -35.10 0.98
N GLU A 82 -22.21 -36.33 0.65
CA GLU A 82 -22.75 -37.08 -0.49
C GLU A 82 -24.23 -37.45 -0.31
N THR A 83 -24.71 -37.57 0.93
CA THR A 83 -26.10 -37.95 1.22
C THR A 83 -27.06 -36.81 0.92
N THR A 84 -26.68 -35.58 1.28
CA THR A 84 -27.47 -34.36 1.06
C THR A 84 -27.07 -33.62 -0.20
N GLN A 85 -26.01 -34.05 -0.90
CA GLN A 85 -25.41 -33.43 -2.08
C GLN A 85 -25.08 -31.94 -1.84
N ARG A 86 -24.49 -31.63 -0.67
CA ARG A 86 -24.18 -30.27 -0.25
C ARG A 86 -22.74 -30.13 0.22
N LEU A 87 -22.18 -28.95 -0.02
CA LEU A 87 -20.92 -28.55 0.57
C LEU A 87 -21.18 -28.00 1.98
N VAL A 88 -20.57 -28.63 2.99
CA VAL A 88 -20.61 -28.21 4.38
C VAL A 88 -19.29 -27.52 4.71
N ALA A 89 -19.36 -26.28 5.17
CA ALA A 89 -18.21 -25.52 5.62
C ALA A 89 -18.14 -25.52 7.14
N SER A 90 -16.96 -25.83 7.69
CA SER A 90 -16.67 -25.68 9.12
C SER A 90 -15.51 -24.71 9.29
N ALA A 91 -15.76 -23.59 9.98
CA ALA A 91 -14.74 -22.60 10.27
C ALA A 91 -13.92 -23.03 11.50
N GLY A 92 -12.60 -23.01 11.36
CA GLY A 92 -11.65 -23.16 12.45
C GLY A 92 -11.48 -21.87 13.25
N THR A 93 -10.54 -21.87 14.19
CA THR A 93 -10.26 -20.70 15.04
C THR A 93 -9.76 -19.51 14.19
N PRO A 94 -10.27 -18.29 14.44
CA PRO A 94 -9.72 -17.07 13.82
C PRO A 94 -8.24 -16.89 14.15
N ALA A 95 -7.44 -16.56 13.13
CA ALA A 95 -6.04 -16.20 13.28
C ALA A 95 -5.89 -14.80 13.88
N LEU A 96 -4.64 -14.41 14.13
CA LEU A 96 -4.33 -13.02 14.45
C LEU A 96 -4.60 -12.09 13.26
N PRO A 97 -4.96 -10.82 13.51
CA PRO A 97 -5.24 -9.85 12.47
C PRO A 97 -4.00 -9.60 11.59
N ARG A 98 -4.26 -9.42 10.30
CA ARG A 98 -3.32 -8.82 9.35
C ARG A 98 -3.75 -7.40 9.02
N HIS A 99 -2.77 -6.55 8.81
CA HIS A 99 -2.92 -5.17 8.41
C HIS A 99 -2.30 -5.02 7.03
N THR A 100 -3.13 -4.77 6.03
CA THR A 100 -2.70 -4.50 4.67
C THR A 100 -2.83 -3.00 4.44
N VAL A 101 -1.74 -2.34 4.06
CA VAL A 101 -1.72 -0.92 3.72
C VAL A 101 -1.29 -0.78 2.28
N THR A 102 -2.04 0.01 1.51
CA THR A 102 -1.72 0.41 0.15
C THR A 102 -1.45 1.90 0.15
N LEU A 103 -0.33 2.30 -0.43
CA LEU A 103 0.09 3.69 -0.61
C LEU A 103 0.37 3.90 -2.09
N SER A 104 -0.43 4.77 -2.71
CA SER A 104 -0.23 5.19 -4.09
C SER A 104 0.19 6.66 -4.07
N ILE A 105 1.32 6.99 -4.69
CA ILE A 105 1.85 8.36 -4.76
C ILE A 105 1.99 8.73 -6.24
N SER A 106 1.23 9.72 -6.67
CA SER A 106 1.30 10.24 -8.03
C SER A 106 1.99 11.58 -8.04
N GLY A 107 2.75 11.87 -9.10
CA GLY A 107 3.44 13.15 -9.20
C GLY A 107 3.95 13.46 -10.58
N SER A 108 4.26 14.74 -10.76
CA SER A 108 4.88 15.28 -11.96
C SER A 108 6.24 14.61 -12.27
N PRO A 109 6.78 14.77 -13.49
CA PRO A 109 8.11 14.28 -13.83
C PRO A 109 9.19 14.74 -12.84
N ALA A 110 9.15 16.01 -12.43
CA ALA A 110 10.09 16.57 -11.45
C ALA A 110 9.98 15.90 -10.07
N PHE A 111 8.77 15.53 -9.65
CA PHE A 111 8.57 14.74 -8.44
C PHE A 111 9.19 13.35 -8.57
N CYS A 112 8.92 12.67 -9.69
CA CYS A 112 9.40 11.31 -9.93
C CYS A 112 10.93 11.23 -10.03
N GLU A 113 11.58 12.23 -10.64
CA GLU A 113 13.04 12.34 -10.70
C GLU A 113 13.69 12.40 -9.31
N GLU A 114 13.06 13.09 -8.36
CA GLU A 114 13.56 13.18 -6.98
C GLU A 114 13.14 11.99 -6.11
N PHE A 115 11.98 11.40 -6.35
CA PHE A 115 11.47 10.24 -5.60
C PHE A 115 12.27 8.97 -5.89
N ARG A 116 12.51 8.69 -7.18
CA ARG A 116 13.14 7.46 -7.68
C ARG A 116 14.47 7.11 -6.98
N PRO A 117 15.48 7.99 -6.89
CA PRO A 117 16.75 7.66 -6.24
C PRO A 117 16.63 7.47 -4.72
N ARG A 118 15.51 7.86 -4.11
CA ARG A 118 15.30 7.78 -2.64
C ARG A 118 14.50 6.55 -2.23
N PHE A 119 13.48 6.20 -3.00
CA PHE A 119 12.47 5.22 -2.61
C PHE A 119 12.07 4.24 -3.73
N GLY A 120 12.54 4.43 -4.97
CA GLY A 120 12.00 3.76 -6.15
C GLY A 120 12.36 2.28 -6.34
N GLY A 121 12.91 1.61 -5.33
CA GLY A 121 13.40 0.23 -5.45
C GLY A 121 14.56 0.10 -6.46
N GLU A 122 15.08 -1.12 -6.62
CA GLU A 122 15.97 -1.47 -7.74
C GLU A 122 15.18 -2.09 -8.90
#